data_AF-A0A448YY40-F1
#
_entry.id   AF-A0A448YY40-F1
#
_cell.length_a   1.000
_cell.length_b   1.000
_cell.length_c   1.000
_cell.angle_alpha   90.00
_cell.angle_beta   90.00
_cell.angle_gamma   90.00
#
_symmetry.space_group_name_H-M   'P 1'
#
loop_
_entity.id
_entity.type
_entity.pdbx_description
1 polymer ?
#
loop_
_entity_poly.entity_id
_entity_poly.type
_entity_poly.pdbx_seq_one_letter_code
_entity_poly.pdbx_strand_id
1 'polypeptide(L)'
;MGPPPKPLPYDEWIRKNEEAELGQEMLSDEHVPPALLFLINRQRGIENKPYILPKIKSYAEDKDKLGELRANALDNYRFRHALQDQTLAELTAPNGRFNAEELCDLLNTAISNVDEEAVNQSTADVGQWIGDYMAANGYYPHQNSLIIKQMIMSTFPSINTDGKATPENIEQTLIRSRYLIGKYADLEEKKHGKYSLLGGILGKGHRPQFFT
;
A
#
# COMPACT_ATOMS: atom_id res chain seq x y z
N MET A 1 -18.35 17.93 19.17
CA MET A 1 -18.45 16.67 18.40
C MET A 1 -18.08 17.02 16.96
N GLY A 2 -17.02 16.44 16.41
CA GLY A 2 -16.69 16.63 14.99
C GLY A 2 -17.74 15.96 14.09
N PRO A 3 -17.81 16.32 12.79
CA PRO A 3 -18.68 15.62 11.86
C PRO A 3 -18.30 14.14 11.81
N PRO A 4 -19.28 13.22 11.62
CA PRO A 4 -18.99 11.81 11.45
C PRO A 4 -18.04 11.61 10.26
N PRO A 5 -17.11 10.64 10.35
CA PRO A 5 -16.22 10.32 9.23
C PRO A 5 -17.06 9.99 8.00
N LYS A 6 -16.67 10.56 6.84
CA LYS A 6 -17.36 10.30 5.59
C LYS A 6 -17.29 8.78 5.30
N PRO A 7 -18.40 8.15 4.89
CA PRO A 7 -18.36 6.76 4.44
C PRO A 7 -17.34 6.60 3.31
N LEU A 8 -16.69 5.44 3.26
CA LEU A 8 -15.68 5.20 2.25
C LEU A 8 -16.38 5.13 0.87
N PRO A 9 -15.73 5.56 -0.22
CA PRO A 9 -16.38 5.68 -1.54
C PRO A 9 -16.96 4.37 -2.10
N TYR A 10 -16.62 3.22 -1.50
CA TYR A 10 -16.93 1.88 -1.99
C TYR A 10 -17.96 1.13 -1.13
N ASP A 11 -18.46 1.73 -0.04
CA ASP A 11 -19.40 1.10 0.89
C ASP A 11 -20.72 0.67 0.20
N GLU A 12 -21.19 1.45 -0.77
CA GLU A 12 -22.42 1.15 -1.53
C GLU A 12 -22.19 0.10 -2.63
N TRP A 13 -20.99 0.05 -3.21
CA TRP A 13 -20.64 -0.89 -4.29
C TRP A 13 -20.51 -2.31 -3.77
N ILE A 14 -19.94 -2.49 -2.57
CA ILE A 14 -19.79 -3.82 -1.94
C ILE A 14 -21.13 -4.42 -1.52
N ARG A 15 -22.08 -3.59 -1.08
CA ARG A 15 -23.43 -4.05 -0.77
C ARG A 15 -24.18 -4.61 -1.99
N LYS A 16 -23.74 -4.27 -3.20
CA LYS A 16 -24.40 -4.64 -4.47
C LYS A 16 -23.78 -5.86 -5.16
N ASN A 17 -22.55 -6.27 -4.83
CA ASN A 17 -21.84 -7.37 -5.49
C ASN A 17 -21.55 -8.51 -4.49
N GLU A 18 -21.75 -9.77 -4.90
CA GLU A 18 -21.58 -10.94 -4.01
C GLU A 18 -20.09 -11.26 -3.74
N GLU A 19 -19.79 -11.78 -2.55
CA GLU A 19 -18.41 -12.13 -2.13
C GLU A 19 -17.70 -13.11 -3.10
N ALA A 20 -18.46 -14.00 -3.74
CA ALA A 20 -17.93 -15.03 -4.63
C ALA A 20 -17.41 -14.45 -5.96
N GLU A 21 -18.11 -13.47 -6.53
CA GLU A 21 -17.72 -12.81 -7.77
C GLU A 21 -16.49 -11.92 -7.54
N LEU A 22 -16.45 -11.21 -6.41
CA LEU A 22 -15.30 -10.41 -5.98
C LEU A 22 -14.06 -11.26 -5.75
N GLY A 23 -14.21 -12.44 -5.13
CA GLY A 23 -13.11 -13.37 -4.91
C GLY A 23 -12.50 -13.89 -6.23
N GLN A 24 -13.32 -14.20 -7.23
CA GLN A 24 -12.82 -14.65 -8.54
C GLN A 24 -12.16 -13.53 -9.32
N GLU A 25 -12.75 -12.33 -9.33
CA GLU A 25 -12.17 -11.16 -9.99
C GLU A 25 -10.82 -10.80 -9.36
N MET A 26 -10.71 -10.77 -8.04
CA MET A 26 -9.44 -10.48 -7.34
C MET A 26 -8.35 -11.54 -7.52
N LEU A 27 -8.74 -12.79 -7.81
CA LEU A 27 -7.82 -13.87 -8.17
C LEU A 27 -7.43 -13.83 -9.67
N SER A 28 -8.25 -13.19 -10.50
CA SER A 28 -8.06 -13.12 -11.96
C SER A 28 -7.50 -11.80 -12.48
N ASP A 29 -7.69 -10.69 -11.77
CA ASP A 29 -7.61 -9.34 -12.34
C ASP A 29 -6.26 -8.63 -12.08
N GLU A 30 -6.01 -7.60 -12.89
CA GLU A 30 -4.74 -6.91 -13.02
C GLU A 30 -4.45 -5.87 -11.94
N HIS A 31 -5.49 -5.33 -11.31
CA HIS A 31 -5.38 -4.30 -10.29
C HIS A 31 -6.62 -4.28 -9.38
N VAL A 32 -6.45 -4.63 -8.10
CA VAL A 32 -7.52 -4.48 -7.11
C VAL A 32 -7.36 -3.15 -6.37
N PRO A 33 -8.36 -2.24 -6.39
CA PRO A 33 -8.32 -1.03 -5.58
C PRO A 33 -8.12 -1.36 -4.09
N PRO A 34 -7.12 -0.78 -3.40
CA PRO A 34 -6.83 -1.13 -2.00
C PRO A 34 -8.01 -0.91 -1.04
N ALA A 35 -8.88 0.05 -1.35
CA ALA A 35 -10.09 0.31 -0.58
C ALA A 35 -11.09 -0.85 -0.63
N LEU A 36 -11.26 -1.44 -1.81
CA LEU A 36 -12.13 -2.59 -1.98
C LEU A 36 -11.57 -3.82 -1.25
N LEU A 37 -10.28 -4.12 -1.45
CA LEU A 37 -9.59 -5.20 -0.75
C LEU A 37 -9.70 -5.06 0.78
N PHE A 38 -9.52 -3.84 1.29
CA PHE A 38 -9.66 -3.58 2.72
C PHE A 38 -11.05 -3.92 3.24
N LEU A 39 -12.10 -3.47 2.55
CA LEU A 39 -13.48 -3.69 2.98
C LEU A 39 -13.86 -5.18 2.95
N ILE A 40 -13.47 -5.91 1.91
CA ILE A 40 -13.68 -7.36 1.81
C ILE A 40 -12.96 -8.07 2.96
N ASN A 41 -11.66 -7.78 3.15
CA ASN A 41 -10.89 -8.44 4.20
C ASN A 41 -11.36 -8.06 5.61
N ARG A 42 -11.86 -6.83 5.80
CA ARG A 42 -12.50 -6.43 7.06
C ARG A 42 -13.73 -7.30 7.36
N GLN A 43 -14.62 -7.50 6.39
CA GLN A 43 -15.79 -8.35 6.56
C GLN A 43 -15.38 -9.81 6.86
N ARG A 44 -14.41 -10.33 6.10
CA ARG A 44 -13.87 -11.68 6.32
C ARG A 44 -13.27 -11.84 7.71
N GLY A 45 -12.56 -10.83 8.20
CA GLY A 45 -12.03 -10.80 9.57
C GLY A 45 -13.14 -10.87 10.63
N ILE A 46 -14.24 -10.11 10.46
CA ILE A 46 -15.42 -10.17 11.35
C ILE A 46 -16.01 -11.59 11.37
N GLU A 47 -15.98 -12.28 10.23
CA GLU A 47 -16.49 -13.65 10.06
C GLU A 47 -15.45 -14.74 10.39
N ASN A 48 -14.28 -14.38 10.94
CA ASN A 48 -13.15 -15.27 11.21
C ASN A 48 -12.67 -16.09 9.99
N LYS A 49 -12.83 -15.53 8.78
CA LYS A 49 -12.31 -16.11 7.53
C LYS A 49 -10.89 -15.57 7.25
N PRO A 50 -10.00 -16.36 6.62
CA PRO A 50 -8.68 -15.89 6.19
C PRO A 50 -8.77 -14.71 5.22
N TYR A 51 -7.79 -13.81 5.27
CA TYR A 51 -7.72 -12.68 4.33
C TYR A 51 -7.43 -13.17 2.91
N ILE A 52 -7.99 -12.47 1.93
CA ILE A 52 -7.61 -12.61 0.53
C ILE A 52 -6.33 -11.81 0.33
N LEU A 53 -5.29 -12.49 -0.17
CA LEU A 53 -4.03 -11.87 -0.56
C LEU A 53 -3.99 -11.76 -2.09
N PRO A 54 -3.79 -10.56 -2.65
CA PRO A 54 -3.57 -10.43 -4.09
C PRO A 54 -2.35 -11.24 -4.51
N LYS A 55 -2.43 -11.91 -5.66
CA LYS A 55 -1.27 -12.58 -6.25
C LYS A 55 -0.18 -11.54 -6.55
N ILE A 56 1.04 -11.81 -6.09
CA ILE A 56 2.20 -11.03 -6.51
C ILE A 56 2.63 -11.54 -7.88
N LYS A 57 2.62 -10.63 -8.85
CA LYS A 57 3.09 -10.92 -10.21
C LYS A 57 4.60 -10.85 -10.25
N SER A 58 5.21 -11.56 -11.19
CA SER A 58 6.62 -11.39 -11.51
C SER A 58 6.86 -10.05 -12.21
N TYR A 59 8.10 -9.55 -12.18
CA TYR A 59 8.46 -8.34 -12.92
C TYR A 59 8.16 -8.47 -14.41
N ALA A 60 8.35 -9.66 -14.99
CA ALA A 60 8.08 -9.91 -16.40
C ALA A 60 6.60 -9.73 -16.78
N GLU A 61 5.67 -10.06 -15.87
CA GLU A 61 4.23 -9.84 -16.03
C GLU A 61 3.85 -8.36 -15.87
N ASP A 62 4.53 -7.63 -14.99
CA ASP A 62 4.24 -6.21 -14.68
C ASP A 62 4.98 -5.21 -15.57
N LYS A 63 6.07 -5.61 -16.25
CA LYS A 63 7.00 -4.69 -16.94
C LYS A 63 6.31 -3.73 -17.91
N ASP A 64 5.28 -4.22 -18.61
CA ASP A 64 4.56 -3.45 -19.63
C ASP A 64 3.48 -2.54 -19.00
N LYS A 65 3.20 -2.70 -17.70
CA LYS A 65 2.21 -1.96 -16.91
C LYS A 65 2.81 -1.09 -15.81
N LEU A 66 4.14 -0.97 -15.74
CA LEU A 66 4.80 -0.12 -14.74
C LEU A 66 4.31 1.34 -14.76
N GLY A 67 3.89 1.83 -15.93
CA GLY A 67 3.28 3.16 -16.07
C GLY A 67 1.96 3.28 -15.30
N GLU A 68 1.08 2.29 -15.43
CA GLU A 68 -0.21 2.21 -14.74
C GLU A 68 -0.03 2.04 -13.22
N LEU A 69 0.88 1.14 -12.81
CA LEU A 69 1.22 0.96 -11.40
C LEU A 69 1.69 2.27 -10.74
N ARG A 70 2.49 3.06 -11.46
CA ARG A 70 2.93 4.38 -11.00
C ARG A 70 1.79 5.40 -10.99
N ALA A 71 0.94 5.42 -12.01
CA ALA A 71 -0.19 6.33 -12.10
C ALA A 71 -1.18 6.14 -10.93
N ASN A 72 -1.37 4.90 -10.49
CA ASN A 72 -2.27 4.55 -9.38
C ASN A 72 -1.61 4.64 -8.00
N ALA A 73 -0.29 4.89 -7.92
CA ALA A 73 0.45 4.87 -6.66
C ALA A 73 -0.03 5.96 -5.69
N LEU A 74 -0.31 7.17 -6.18
CA LEU A 74 -0.73 8.28 -5.33
C LEU A 74 -2.07 8.00 -4.63
N ASP A 75 -3.06 7.48 -5.36
CA ASP A 75 -4.37 7.16 -4.79
C ASP A 75 -4.27 6.03 -3.76
N ASN A 76 -3.40 5.04 -4.02
CA ASN A 76 -3.10 3.97 -3.07
C ASN A 76 -2.45 4.51 -1.79
N TYR A 77 -1.49 5.43 -1.90
CA TYR A 77 -0.86 6.08 -0.75
C TYR A 77 -1.87 6.91 0.04
N ARG A 78 -2.70 7.72 -0.63
CA ARG A 78 -3.74 8.53 0.03
C ARG A 78 -4.76 7.68 0.76
N PHE A 79 -5.23 6.60 0.15
CA PHE A 79 -6.15 5.68 0.81
C PHE A 79 -5.52 5.07 2.07
N ARG A 80 -4.31 4.53 1.97
CA ARG A 80 -3.61 3.93 3.12
C ARG A 80 -3.35 4.94 4.24
N HIS A 81 -2.94 6.16 3.89
CA HIS A 81 -2.74 7.25 4.83
C HIS A 81 -4.03 7.63 5.55
N ALA A 82 -5.13 7.82 4.80
CA ALA A 82 -6.44 8.16 5.36
C ALA A 82 -6.98 7.04 6.28
N LEU A 83 -6.77 5.78 5.89
CA LEU A 83 -7.14 4.63 6.72
C LEU A 83 -6.39 4.65 8.06
N GLN A 84 -5.09 4.95 8.06
CA GLN A 84 -4.29 5.04 9.29
C GLN A 84 -4.71 6.22 10.17
N ASP A 85 -5.00 7.39 9.57
CA ASP A 85 -5.57 8.54 10.29
C ASP A 85 -6.88 8.17 10.98
N GLN A 86 -7.78 7.49 10.26
CA GLN A 86 -9.06 7.04 10.81
C GLN A 86 -8.86 6.04 11.95
N THR A 87 -8.00 5.03 11.78
CA THR A 87 -7.75 4.02 12.82
C THR A 87 -7.18 4.66 14.09
N LEU A 88 -6.22 5.61 13.96
CA LEU A 88 -5.66 6.35 15.10
C LEU A 88 -6.73 7.21 15.80
N ALA A 89 -7.60 7.87 15.04
CA ALA A 89 -8.70 8.65 15.60
C ALA A 89 -9.72 7.75 16.33
N GLU A 90 -10.00 6.56 15.80
CA GLU A 90 -10.92 5.60 16.43
C GLU A 90 -10.34 5.04 17.74
N LEU A 91 -9.04 4.73 17.80
CA LEU A 91 -8.36 4.24 19.01
C LEU A 91 -8.38 5.26 20.17
N THR A 92 -8.38 6.55 19.86
CA THR A 92 -8.34 7.63 20.87
C THR A 92 -9.73 8.16 21.23
N ALA A 93 -10.78 7.75 20.51
CA ALA A 93 -12.14 8.21 20.75
C ALA A 93 -12.81 7.43 21.90
N PRO A 94 -13.53 8.10 22.83
CA PRO A 94 -14.23 7.43 23.93
C PRO A 94 -15.28 6.40 23.47
N ASN A 95 -15.83 6.58 22.26
CA ASN A 95 -16.78 5.67 21.61
C ASN A 95 -16.21 5.18 20.27
N GLY A 96 -14.90 4.90 20.24
CA GLY A 96 -14.25 4.27 19.10
C GLY A 96 -14.91 2.95 18.70
N ARG A 97 -14.77 2.56 17.44
CA ARG A 97 -15.33 1.28 16.95
C ARG A 97 -14.62 0.06 17.52
N PHE A 98 -13.36 0.24 17.89
CA PHE A 98 -12.51 -0.77 18.50
C PHE A 98 -11.58 -0.09 19.49
N ASN A 99 -11.28 -0.78 20.59
CA ASN A 99 -10.16 -0.43 21.45
C ASN A 99 -8.84 -1.06 20.93
N ALA A 100 -7.72 -0.78 21.60
CA ALA A 100 -6.41 -1.29 21.19
C ALA A 100 -6.32 -2.82 21.19
N GLU A 101 -6.90 -3.49 22.19
CA GLU A 101 -6.91 -4.96 22.29
C GLU A 101 -7.69 -5.58 21.14
N GLU A 102 -8.90 -5.10 20.87
CA GLU A 102 -9.75 -5.58 19.78
C GLU A 102 -9.10 -5.39 18.40
N LEU A 103 -8.39 -4.27 18.20
CA LEU A 103 -7.64 -4.03 16.97
C LEU A 103 -6.44 -4.98 16.85
N CYS A 104 -5.70 -5.21 17.94
CA CYS A 104 -4.59 -6.16 17.96
C CYS A 104 -5.06 -7.57 17.66
N ASP A 105 -6.17 -8.00 18.25
CA ASP A 105 -6.77 -9.31 17.96
C ASP A 105 -7.17 -9.40 16.50
N LEU A 106 -7.88 -8.40 15.96
CA LEU A 106 -8.27 -8.38 14.55
C LEU A 106 -7.04 -8.49 13.61
N LEU A 107 -5.99 -7.73 13.88
CA LEU A 107 -4.76 -7.74 13.06
C LEU A 107 -3.98 -9.04 13.21
N ASN A 108 -3.85 -9.56 14.42
CA ASN A 108 -3.12 -10.79 14.68
C ASN A 108 -3.88 -12.00 14.14
N THR A 109 -5.21 -12.07 14.28
CA THR A 109 -6.06 -13.11 13.66
C THR A 109 -5.99 -13.05 12.14
N ALA A 110 -6.01 -11.85 11.57
CA ALA A 110 -5.85 -11.65 10.14
C ALA A 110 -4.52 -12.22 9.61
N ILE A 111 -3.44 -12.13 10.41
CA ILE A 111 -2.10 -12.62 10.05
C ILE A 111 -1.94 -14.12 10.38
N SER A 112 -2.44 -14.57 11.54
CA SER A 112 -2.25 -15.95 12.03
C SER A 112 -3.06 -16.97 11.25
N ASN A 113 -4.15 -16.55 10.62
CA ASN A 113 -4.98 -17.41 9.78
C ASN A 113 -4.49 -17.46 8.32
N VAL A 114 -3.37 -16.81 8.01
CA VAL A 114 -2.69 -16.96 6.72
C VAL A 114 -1.66 -18.08 6.85
N ASP A 115 -1.61 -18.94 5.85
CA ASP A 115 -0.58 -19.96 5.72
C ASP A 115 0.82 -19.32 5.70
N GLU A 116 1.68 -19.74 6.63
CA GLU A 116 3.05 -19.22 6.75
C GLU A 116 3.86 -19.46 5.47
N GLU A 117 3.61 -20.57 4.78
CA GLU A 117 4.23 -20.85 3.48
C GLU A 117 3.81 -19.82 2.44
N ALA A 118 2.52 -19.45 2.40
CA ALA A 118 2.02 -18.41 1.50
C ALA A 118 2.61 -17.02 1.81
N VAL A 119 2.82 -16.68 3.09
CA VAL A 119 3.50 -15.42 3.50
C VAL A 119 4.95 -15.41 3.06
N ASN A 120 5.67 -16.51 3.28
CA ASN A 120 7.07 -16.65 2.89
C ASN A 120 7.24 -16.61 1.36
N GLN A 121 6.37 -17.29 0.63
CA GLN A 121 6.34 -17.25 -0.83
C GLN A 121 6.08 -15.84 -1.34
N SER A 122 5.07 -15.15 -0.79
CA SER A 122 4.77 -13.76 -1.13
C SER A 122 5.98 -12.84 -0.89
N THR A 123 6.68 -13.03 0.22
CA THR A 123 7.89 -12.26 0.55
C THR A 123 9.01 -12.50 -0.45
N ALA A 124 9.22 -13.77 -0.83
CA ALA A 124 10.20 -14.15 -1.84
C ALA A 124 9.86 -13.56 -3.22
N ASP A 125 8.58 -13.60 -3.62
CA ASP A 125 8.12 -13.08 -4.90
C ASP A 125 8.33 -11.56 -5.03
N VAL A 126 8.05 -10.78 -3.97
CA VAL A 126 8.36 -9.34 -3.94
C VAL A 126 9.86 -9.10 -4.03
N GLY A 127 10.67 -9.87 -3.30
CA GLY A 127 12.13 -9.78 -3.37
C GLY A 127 12.68 -10.03 -4.77
N GLN A 128 12.16 -11.07 -5.44
CA GLN A 128 12.51 -11.41 -6.81
C GLN A 128 12.10 -10.29 -7.77
N TRP A 129 10.87 -9.78 -7.65
CA TRP A 129 10.37 -8.66 -8.46
C TRP A 129 11.27 -7.43 -8.36
N ILE A 130 11.70 -7.06 -7.15
CA ILE A 130 12.60 -5.91 -6.92
C ILE A 130 13.96 -6.16 -7.58
N GLY A 131 14.51 -7.36 -7.44
CA GLY A 131 15.78 -7.74 -8.06
C GLY A 131 15.74 -7.62 -9.58
N ASP A 132 14.68 -8.17 -10.19
CA ASP A 132 14.46 -8.13 -11.64
C ASP A 132 14.23 -6.70 -12.14
N TYR A 133 13.43 -5.90 -11.42
CA TYR A 133 13.23 -4.49 -11.71
C TYR A 133 14.56 -3.73 -11.70
N MET A 134 15.38 -3.95 -10.68
CA MET A 134 16.69 -3.30 -10.55
C MET A 134 17.60 -3.65 -11.74
N ALA A 135 17.73 -4.94 -12.05
CA ALA A 135 18.54 -5.41 -13.17
C ALA A 135 18.07 -4.81 -14.52
N ALA A 136 16.76 -4.75 -14.75
CA ALA A 136 16.18 -4.22 -15.98
C ALA A 136 16.27 -2.68 -16.11
N ASN A 137 16.39 -1.95 -14.99
CA ASN A 137 16.41 -0.49 -14.97
C ASN A 137 17.84 0.08 -14.76
N GLY A 138 18.88 -0.70 -15.08
CA GLY A 138 20.27 -0.24 -15.07
C GLY A 138 20.91 -0.13 -13.69
N TYR A 139 20.29 -0.73 -12.67
CA TYR A 139 20.97 -0.92 -11.40
C TYR A 139 21.89 -2.14 -11.48
N TYR A 140 23.06 -2.04 -10.87
CA TYR A 140 24.04 -3.13 -10.81
C TYR A 140 24.27 -3.57 -9.36
N PRO A 141 23.40 -4.43 -8.79
CA PRO A 141 23.53 -4.84 -7.39
C PRO A 141 24.86 -5.48 -7.03
N HIS A 142 25.51 -6.17 -7.97
CA HIS A 142 26.83 -6.75 -7.75
C HIS A 142 27.94 -5.69 -7.51
N GLN A 143 27.78 -4.47 -8.04
CA GLN A 143 28.72 -3.36 -7.84
C GLN A 143 28.29 -2.44 -6.68
N ASN A 144 26.98 -2.23 -6.51
CA ASN A 144 26.41 -1.22 -5.61
C ASN A 144 25.61 -1.82 -4.45
N SER A 145 25.83 -3.10 -4.10
CA SER A 145 25.04 -3.84 -3.10
C SER A 145 24.90 -3.09 -1.77
N LEU A 146 25.98 -2.47 -1.28
CA LEU A 146 25.95 -1.72 -0.03
C LEU A 146 25.03 -0.49 -0.10
N ILE A 147 25.18 0.32 -1.14
CA ILE A 147 24.37 1.54 -1.34
C ILE A 147 22.90 1.15 -1.54
N ILE A 148 22.62 0.10 -2.31
CA ILE A 148 21.25 -0.40 -2.52
C ILE A 148 20.62 -0.86 -1.21
N LYS A 149 21.34 -1.63 -0.38
CA LYS A 149 20.86 -2.04 0.95
C LYS A 149 20.55 -0.83 1.83
N GLN A 150 21.42 0.17 1.85
CA GLN A 150 21.21 1.41 2.61
C GLN A 150 20.00 2.20 2.11
N MET A 151 19.80 2.28 0.79
CA MET A 151 18.61 2.90 0.20
C MET A 151 17.34 2.15 0.59
N ILE A 152 17.33 0.81 0.52
CA ILE A 152 16.19 -0.01 0.95
C ILE A 152 15.88 0.23 2.42
N MET A 153 16.88 0.17 3.31
CA MET A 153 16.70 0.41 4.76
C MET A 153 16.14 1.81 5.07
N SER A 154 16.55 2.83 4.30
CA SER A 154 16.06 4.21 4.44
C SER A 154 14.64 4.40 3.87
N THR A 155 14.33 3.67 2.81
CA THR A 155 13.04 3.72 2.08
C THR A 155 11.96 2.89 2.79
N PHE A 156 12.35 1.78 3.43
CA PHE A 156 11.46 0.84 4.12
C PHE A 156 11.97 0.62 5.55
N PRO A 157 11.87 1.63 6.44
CA PRO A 157 12.26 1.47 7.84
C PRO A 157 11.35 0.44 8.53
N SER A 158 11.84 -0.16 9.62
CA SER A 158 11.02 -1.08 10.42
C SER A 158 9.78 -0.36 10.98
N ILE A 159 8.60 -0.93 10.69
CA ILE A 159 7.31 -0.41 11.12
C ILE A 159 6.84 -1.13 12.41
N ASN A 160 7.14 -2.43 12.53
CA ASN A 160 6.90 -3.24 13.72
C ASN A 160 8.19 -4.01 14.06
N THR A 161 8.69 -3.83 15.28
CA THR A 161 9.91 -4.49 15.77
C THR A 161 9.64 -5.86 16.39
N ASP A 162 8.41 -6.12 16.82
CA ASP A 162 8.08 -7.25 17.70
C ASP A 162 7.35 -8.37 16.94
N GLY A 163 7.12 -8.18 15.63
CA GLY A 163 6.49 -9.16 14.74
C GLY A 163 4.98 -9.37 14.92
N LYS A 164 4.42 -8.96 16.06
CA LYS A 164 2.97 -8.98 16.36
C LYS A 164 2.48 -7.62 16.79
N ALA A 165 1.18 -7.37 16.58
CA ALA A 165 0.52 -6.18 17.12
C ALA A 165 0.21 -6.42 18.60
N THR A 166 0.60 -5.49 19.47
CA THR A 166 0.22 -5.47 20.88
C THR A 166 -0.39 -4.12 21.25
N PRO A 167 -1.21 -4.02 22.30
CA PRO A 167 -1.80 -2.75 22.72
C PRO A 167 -0.77 -1.65 22.97
N GLU A 168 0.45 -2.03 23.40
CA GLU A 168 1.55 -1.10 23.68
C GLU A 168 2.24 -0.59 22.41
N ASN A 169 2.28 -1.39 21.35
CA ASN A 169 3.03 -1.05 20.13
C ASN A 169 2.14 -0.59 18.96
N ILE A 170 0.84 -0.90 18.97
CA ILE A 170 -0.04 -0.71 17.81
C ILE A 170 -0.14 0.75 17.38
N GLU A 171 -0.27 1.67 18.33
CA GLU A 171 -0.34 3.11 18.03
C GLU A 171 0.96 3.58 17.37
N GLN A 172 2.12 3.18 17.91
CA GLN A 172 3.41 3.57 17.36
C GLN A 172 3.63 2.95 15.96
N THR A 173 3.23 1.70 15.74
CA THR A 173 3.25 1.03 14.45
C THR A 173 2.39 1.77 13.42
N LEU A 174 1.17 2.17 13.79
CA LEU A 174 0.28 2.95 12.94
C LEU A 174 0.88 4.32 12.59
N ILE A 175 1.45 5.04 13.57
CA ILE A 175 2.10 6.35 13.35
C ILE A 175 3.30 6.22 12.40
N ARG A 176 4.17 5.23 12.60
CA ARG A 176 5.33 4.99 11.73
C ARG A 176 4.90 4.68 10.30
N SER A 177 3.91 3.80 10.14
CA SER A 177 3.37 3.44 8.83
C SER A 177 2.73 4.64 8.13
N ARG A 178 1.95 5.44 8.88
CA ARG A 178 1.33 6.68 8.41
C ARG A 178 2.34 7.71 7.94
N TYR A 179 3.39 7.95 8.73
CA TYR A 179 4.48 8.84 8.34
C TYR A 179 5.17 8.38 7.05
N LEU A 180 5.47 7.08 6.95
CA LEU A 180 6.12 6.51 5.78
C LEU A 180 5.28 6.69 4.51
N ILE A 181 4.00 6.29 4.55
CA ILE A 181 3.10 6.41 3.40
C ILE A 181 2.86 7.88 3.04
N GLY A 182 2.67 8.76 4.03
CA GLY A 182 2.50 10.20 3.81
C GLY A 182 3.70 10.83 3.10
N LYS A 183 4.93 10.44 3.47
CA LYS A 183 6.14 10.88 2.78
C LYS A 183 6.12 10.53 1.28
N TYR A 184 5.67 9.32 0.92
CA TYR A 184 5.58 8.92 -0.50
C TYR A 184 4.42 9.57 -1.24
N ALA A 185 3.27 9.79 -0.58
CA ALA A 185 2.19 10.60 -1.14
C ALA A 185 2.68 12.02 -1.50
N ASP A 186 3.35 12.71 -0.56
CA ASP A 186 3.90 14.05 -0.77
C ASP A 186 4.92 14.10 -1.91
N LEU A 187 5.76 13.06 -2.04
CA LEU A 187 6.75 12.97 -3.11
C LEU A 187 6.09 12.84 -4.48
N GLU A 188 5.07 11.98 -4.61
CA GLU A 188 4.33 11.83 -5.87
C GLU A 188 3.51 13.09 -6.19
N GLU A 189 2.86 13.73 -5.22
CA GLU A 189 2.16 15.00 -5.44
C GLU A 189 3.10 16.10 -5.95
N LYS A 190 4.28 16.26 -5.34
CA LYS A 190 5.29 17.23 -5.78
C LYS A 190 5.78 16.93 -7.19
N LYS A 191 5.92 15.65 -7.53
CA LYS A 191 6.31 15.20 -8.87
C LYS A 191 5.25 15.59 -9.90
N HIS A 192 3.98 15.26 -9.66
CA HIS A 192 2.86 15.64 -10.52
C HIS A 192 2.72 17.17 -10.65
N GLY A 193 2.85 17.92 -9.55
CA GLY A 193 2.80 19.38 -9.55
C GLY A 193 3.94 20.05 -10.33
N LYS A 194 5.17 19.52 -10.23
CA LYS A 194 6.33 20.04 -10.98
C LYS A 194 6.24 19.77 -12.48
N TYR A 195 5.79 18.59 -12.90
CA TYR A 195 5.60 18.29 -14.32
C TYR A 195 4.41 19.04 -14.93
N SER A 196 3.35 19.32 -14.14
CA SER A 196 2.26 20.21 -14.54
C SER A 196 2.75 21.63 -14.81
N LEU A 197 3.59 22.17 -13.92
CA LEU A 197 4.16 23.51 -14.08
C LEU A 197 5.12 23.59 -15.28
N LEU A 198 6.01 22.60 -15.46
CA LEU A 198 6.94 22.55 -16.59
C LEU A 198 6.23 22.29 -17.92
N GLY A 199 5.18 21.47 -17.95
CA GLY A 199 4.34 21.26 -19.14
C GLY A 199 3.59 22.54 -19.55
N GLY A 200 3.13 23.34 -18.58
CA GLY A 200 2.53 24.66 -18.81
C GLY A 200 3.54 25.72 -19.28
N ILE A 201 4.79 25.66 -18.81
CA ILE A 201 5.86 26.58 -19.19
C ILE A 201 6.47 26.21 -20.55
N LEU A 202 6.65 24.91 -20.85
CA LEU A 202 7.21 24.42 -22.12
C LEU A 202 6.16 24.28 -23.23
N GLY A 203 4.86 24.30 -22.90
CA GLY A 203 3.75 24.30 -23.85
C GLY A 203 3.62 25.59 -24.69
N LYS A 204 4.39 26.64 -24.36
CA LYS A 204 4.57 27.82 -25.22
C LYS A 204 6.00 27.89 -25.73
N GLY A 205 6.29 27.02 -26.70
CA GLY A 205 7.27 27.25 -27.77
C GLY A 205 8.65 27.77 -27.35
N HIS A 206 9.52 26.89 -26.84
CA HIS A 206 10.95 26.94 -27.15
C HIS A 206 11.56 25.56 -26.95
N ARG A 207 11.94 24.90 -28.05
CA ARG A 207 12.80 23.71 -27.99
C ARG A 207 14.22 24.18 -27.65
N PRO A 208 14.87 23.65 -26.60
CA PRO A 208 16.30 23.86 -26.43
C PRO A 208 17.02 23.15 -27.58
N GLN A 209 17.76 23.91 -28.39
CA GLN A 209 18.80 23.34 -29.24
C GLN A 209 19.93 22.87 -28.32
N PHE A 210 20.13 21.56 -28.21
CA PHE A 210 21.39 21.03 -27.72
C PHE A 210 22.36 20.99 -28.89
N PHE A 211 23.54 21.57 -28.67
CA PHE A 211 24.63 21.68 -29.63
C PHE A 211 25.04 20.32 -30.20
N THR A 212 25.27 20.30 -31.51
CA THR A 212 26.00 19.28 -32.27
C THR A 212 27.48 19.25 -31.90
#